data_AF-A0A9D5IAT7-F1
#
_entry.id   AF-A0A9D5IAT7-F1
#
_cell.length_a   1.000
_cell.length_b   1.000
_cell.length_c   1.000
_cell.angle_alpha   90.00
_cell.angle_beta   90.00
_cell.angle_gamma   90.00
#
_symmetry.space_group_name_H-M   'P 1'
#
loop_
_entity.id
_entity.type
_entity.pdbx_description
1 polymer ?
#
loop_
_entity_poly.entity_id
_entity_poly.type
_entity_poly.pdbx_seq_one_letter_code
_entity_poly.pdbx_strand_id
1 'polypeptide(L)'
;MAAVINHHPVNLSLIERVARVVVGAAGAAGAVIWFAWVPSVLVAVGAVVLAAAGIDLIVTGVRGYCPLYAWLARRGARRSAS
;
A
#
# COMPACT_ATOMS: atom_id res chain seq x y z
N MET A 1 -0.47 -24.22 -1.36
CA MET A 1 -0.82 -23.06 -0.50
C MET A 1 -1.61 -22.10 -1.38
N ALA A 2 -2.92 -22.04 -1.14
CA ALA A 2 -3.92 -21.53 -2.09
C ALA A 2 -3.75 -20.03 -2.34
N ALA A 3 -3.36 -19.66 -3.57
CA ALA A 3 -3.56 -18.32 -4.09
C ALA A 3 -5.07 -18.12 -4.26
N VAL A 4 -5.68 -17.33 -3.38
CA VAL A 4 -7.08 -16.90 -3.53
C VAL A 4 -7.15 -16.03 -4.79
N ILE A 5 -7.68 -16.61 -5.87
CA ILE A 5 -7.96 -15.92 -7.13
C ILE A 5 -9.22 -15.08 -6.91
N ASN A 6 -9.04 -13.83 -6.47
CA ASN A 6 -10.10 -12.82 -6.50
C ASN A 6 -10.11 -12.14 -7.87
N HIS A 7 -11.27 -12.17 -8.52
CA HIS A 7 -11.55 -11.73 -9.89
C HIS A 7 -11.53 -10.19 -10.07
N HIS A 8 -10.51 -9.50 -9.55
CA HIS A 8 -10.36 -8.05 -9.71
C HIS A 8 -9.28 -7.73 -10.73
N PRO A 9 -9.58 -6.94 -11.78
CA PRO A 9 -8.59 -6.54 -12.76
C PRO A 9 -7.52 -5.68 -12.06
N VAL A 10 -6.34 -6.27 -11.91
CA VAL A 10 -5.18 -5.66 -11.26
C VAL A 10 -4.63 -4.58 -12.18
N ASN A 11 -4.80 -3.30 -11.82
CA ASN A 11 -4.51 -2.18 -12.71
C ASN A 11 -3.51 -1.15 -12.11
N LEU A 12 -2.66 -1.61 -11.18
CA LEU A 12 -1.40 -0.95 -10.84
C LEU A 12 -0.28 -1.70 -11.57
N SER A 13 0.68 -0.97 -12.15
CA SER A 13 1.85 -1.62 -12.75
C SER A 13 2.58 -2.42 -11.67
N LEU A 14 3.19 -3.55 -12.07
CA LEU A 14 3.99 -4.38 -11.17
C LEU A 14 5.05 -3.52 -10.45
N ILE A 15 5.60 -2.53 -11.16
CA ILE A 15 6.60 -1.58 -10.66
C ILE A 15 6.03 -0.73 -9.52
N GLU A 16 4.84 -0.14 -9.67
CA GLU A 16 4.23 0.68 -8.60
C GLU A 16 3.90 -0.13 -7.35
N ARG A 17 3.49 -1.40 -7.52
CA ARG A 17 3.23 -2.30 -6.38
C ARG A 17 4.53 -2.63 -5.65
N VAL A 18 5.57 -3.00 -6.40
CA VAL A 18 6.89 -3.32 -5.83
C VAL A 18 7.50 -2.09 -5.17
N ALA A 19 7.43 -0.92 -5.81
CA ALA A 19 7.94 0.33 -5.24
C ALA A 19 7.26 0.65 -3.90
N ARG A 20 5.93 0.52 -3.80
CA ARG A 20 5.20 0.74 -2.55
C ARG A 20 5.62 -0.23 -1.44
N VAL A 21 5.78 -1.52 -1.77
CA VAL A 21 6.24 -2.53 -0.80
C VAL A 21 7.67 -2.24 -0.35
N VAL A 22 8.58 -1.93 -1.27
CA VAL A 22 9.99 -1.63 -0.95
C VAL A 22 10.11 -0.37 -0.11
N VAL A 23 9.45 0.73 -0.52
CA VAL A 23 9.47 1.99 0.23
C VAL A 23 8.81 1.82 1.60
N GLY A 24 7.71 1.08 1.67
CA GLY A 24 7.02 0.81 2.94
C GLY A 24 7.87 -0.02 3.90
N ALA A 25 8.56 -1.05 3.39
CA ALA A 25 9.49 -1.86 4.17
C ALA A 25 10.69 -1.03 4.66
N ALA A 26 11.25 -0.18 3.80
CA ALA A 26 12.33 0.74 4.17
C ALA A 26 11.87 1.74 5.25
N GLY A 27 10.67 2.30 5.14
CA GLY A 27 10.09 3.19 6.15
C GLY A 27 9.89 2.50 7.50
N ALA A 28 9.32 1.30 7.50
CA ALA A 28 9.12 0.52 8.73
C ALA A 28 10.46 0.12 9.39
N ALA A 29 11.44 -0.33 8.62
CA ALA A 29 12.79 -0.62 9.13
C ALA A 29 13.48 0.63 9.66
N GLY A 30 13.36 1.75 8.93
CA GLY A 30 13.88 3.05 9.34
C GLY A 30 13.29 3.53 10.66
N ALA A 31 12.00 3.31 10.91
CA ALA A 31 11.36 3.63 12.18
C ALA A 31 11.96 2.86 13.36
N VAL A 32 12.20 1.55 13.19
CA VAL A 32 12.81 0.70 14.23
C VAL A 32 14.24 1.17 14.52
N ILE A 33 15.03 1.39 13.47
CA ILE A 33 16.40 1.88 13.60
C ILE A 33 16.39 3.24 14.31
N TRP A 34 15.61 4.20 13.82
CA TRP A 34 15.56 5.55 14.37
C TRP A 34 15.19 5.58 15.85
N PHE A 35 14.21 4.77 16.27
CA PHE A 35 13.82 4.64 17.67
C PHE A 35 14.93 4.04 18.54
N ALA A 36 15.68 3.07 18.03
CA ALA A 36 16.77 2.43 18.76
C ALA A 36 17.95 3.38 19.04
N TRP A 37 18.21 4.36 18.16
CA TRP A 37 19.32 5.29 18.31
C TRP A 37 19.00 6.49 19.20
N VAL A 38 17.75 6.97 19.22
CA VAL A 38 17.37 8.20 19.92
C VAL A 38 16.11 7.98 20.77
N PRO A 39 16.28 7.55 22.04
CA PRO A 39 15.16 7.32 22.94
C PRO A 39 14.60 8.65 23.47
N SER A 40 13.65 9.22 22.72
CA SER A 40 12.88 10.41 23.12
C SER A 40 11.41 10.23 22.79
N VAL A 41 10.52 10.91 23.53
CA VAL A 41 9.07 10.84 23.29
C VAL A 41 8.72 11.28 21.87
N LEU A 42 9.38 12.33 21.37
CA LEU A 42 9.15 12.82 20.01
C LEU A 42 9.54 11.78 18.95
N VAL A 43 10.70 11.12 19.12
CA VAL A 43 11.14 10.04 18.23
C VAL A 43 10.23 8.81 18.36
N ALA A 44 9.72 8.50 19.56
CA ALA A 44 8.74 7.43 19.75
C ALA A 44 7.48 7.67 18.91
N VAL A 45 6.90 8.87 19.00
CA VAL A 45 5.72 9.26 18.22
C VAL A 45 6.05 9.22 16.72
N GLY A 46 7.18 9.81 16.32
CA GLY A 46 7.63 9.81 14.93
C GLY A 46 7.82 8.40 14.37
N ALA A 47 8.43 7.50 15.13
CA ALA A 47 8.64 6.11 14.74
C ALA A 47 7.32 5.35 14.60
N VAL A 48 6.34 5.57 15.49
CA VAL A 48 5.01 4.96 15.36
C VAL A 48 4.30 5.44 14.10
N VAL A 49 4.32 6.74 13.81
CA VAL A 49 3.72 7.30 12.59
C VAL A 49 4.41 6.76 11.34
N LEU A 50 5.75 6.74 11.34
CA LEU A 50 6.53 6.26 10.21
C LEU A 50 6.32 4.77 9.96
N ALA A 51 6.28 3.95 11.02
CA ALA A 51 5.97 2.53 10.93
C ALA A 51 4.54 2.30 10.41
N ALA A 52 3.55 3.03 10.93
CA ALA A 52 2.16 2.93 10.47
C ALA A 52 2.02 3.31 8.98
N ALA A 53 2.67 4.39 8.54
CA ALA A 53 2.70 4.80 7.15
C ALA A 53 3.40 3.76 6.25
N GLY A 54 4.52 3.18 6.71
CA GLY A 54 5.22 2.11 6.01
C GLY A 54 4.36 0.86 5.83
N ILE A 55 3.65 0.46 6.89
CA ILE A 55 2.71 -0.67 6.87
C ILE A 55 1.55 -0.41 5.91
N ASP A 56 0.95 0.79 5.93
CA ASP A 56 -0.12 1.15 4.99
C ASP A 56 0.36 1.06 3.53
N LEU A 57 1.58 1.51 3.26
CA LEU A 57 2.16 1.44 1.91
C LEU A 57 2.40 0.00 1.44
N ILE A 58 2.84 -0.88 2.34
CA ILE A 58 2.95 -2.33 2.05
C ILE A 58 1.57 -2.91 1.77
N VAL A 59 0.59 -2.65 2.64
CA VAL A 59 -0.77 -3.19 2.51
C VAL A 59 -1.43 -2.71 1.22
N THR A 60 -1.25 -1.45 0.83
CA THR A 60 -1.77 -0.90 -0.43
C THR A 60 -1.06 -1.48 -1.66
N GLY A 61 0.26 -1.67 -1.61
CA GLY A 61 1.02 -2.36 -2.68
C GLY A 61 0.61 -3.82 -2.86
N VAL A 62 0.45 -4.56 -1.75
CA VAL A 62 0.02 -5.97 -1.73
C VAL A 62 -1.41 -6.11 -2.24
N ARG A 63 -2.35 -5.29 -1.75
CA ARG A 63 -3.76 -5.32 -2.19
C ARG A 63 -3.93 -5.04 -3.67
N GLY A 64 -3.04 -4.24 -4.29
CA GLY A 64 -3.02 -4.03 -5.74
C GLY A 64 -4.30 -3.45 -6.34
N TYR A 65 -5.17 -2.86 -5.51
CA TYR A 65 -6.50 -2.42 -5.91
C TYR A 65 -6.44 -0.96 -6.34
N CYS A 66 -6.73 -0.69 -7.61
CA CYS A 66 -6.92 0.67 -8.10
C CYS A 66 -8.43 0.98 -8.07
N PRO A 67 -8.95 1.72 -7.05
CA PRO A 67 -10.38 2.00 -6.93
C PRO A 67 -10.95 2.78 -8.13
N LEU A 68 -10.09 3.46 -8.89
CA LEU A 68 -10.44 4.23 -10.08
C LEU A 68 -10.86 3.36 -11.28
N TYR A 69 -10.18 2.23 -11.51
CA TYR A 69 -10.53 1.32 -12.62
C TYR A 69 -11.83 0.56 -12.38
N ALA A 70 -12.09 0.15 -11.14
CA ALA A 70 -13.38 -0.43 -10.75
C ALA A 70 -14.53 0.57 -10.94
N TRP A 71 -14.28 1.86 -10.74
CA TRP A 71 -15.27 2.91 -10.92
C TRP A 71 -15.53 3.24 -12.39
N LEU A 72 -14.48 3.31 -13.23
CA LEU A 72 -14.62 3.51 -14.67
C LEU A 72 -15.30 2.33 -15.37
N ALA A 73 -14.95 1.08 -15.01
CA ALA A 73 -15.61 -0.11 -15.56
C ALA A 73 -17.13 -0.10 -15.32
N ARG A 74 -17.57 0.33 -14.13
CA ARG A 74 -19.01 0.48 -13.80
C ARG A 74 -19.70 1.58 -14.61
N ARG A 75 -19.01 2.69 -14.94
CA ARG A 75 -19.59 3.77 -15.75
C ARG A 75 -19.62 3.45 -17.25
N GLY A 76 -18.60 2.77 -17.77
CA GLY A 76 -18.55 2.32 -19.16
C GLY A 76 -19.65 1.31 -19.48
N ALA A 77 -19.87 0.32 -18.59
CA ALA A 77 -20.94 -0.66 -18.74
C ALA A 77 -22.36 -0.04 -18.79
N ARG A 78 -22.58 1.08 -18.09
CA ARG A 78 -23.88 1.78 -18.10
C ARG A 78 -24.14 2.57 -19.38
N ARG A 79 -23.10 2.99 -20.11
CA ARG A 79 -23.23 3.75 -21.36
C ARG A 79 -23.48 2.88 -22.58
N SER A 80 -23.14 1.60 -22.53
CA SER A 80 -23.40 0.65 -23.63
C SER A 80 -24.77 -0.02 -23.55
N ALA A 81 -25.50 0.20 -22.45
CA ALA A 81 -26.82 -0.36 -22.19
C ALA A 81 -27.95 0.69 -22.33
N SER A 82 -27.64 1.87 -22.89
CA SER A 82 -28.56 2.97 -23.20
C SER A 82 -28.35 3.41 -24.64
#